data_AF-A0A496WMB9-F1
#
_entry.id   AF-A0A496WMB9-F1
#
_cell.length_a   1.000
_cell.length_b   1.000
_cell.length_c   1.000
_cell.angle_alpha   90.00
_cell.angle_beta   90.00
_cell.angle_gamma   90.00
#
_symmetry.space_group_name_H-M   'P 1'
#
loop_
_entity.id
_entity.type
_entity.pdbx_description
1 polymer ?
#
loop_
_entity_poly.entity_id
_entity_poly.type
_entity_poly.pdbx_seq_one_letter_code
_entity_poly.pdbx_strand_id
1 'polypeptide(L)'
;TLTDKGVHIEFVKESLSFTGEDSPVANLMLSIMGAFAEFERALIRERQREGIALAKQRGVYRGRKRALSETDIADVKSRVAAGEQKAQIARDLGISRETLYQYLRMSE
;
A
#
# COMPACT_ATOMS: atom_id res chain seq x y z
N THR A 1 25.86 -10.32 3.37
CA THR A 1 25.84 -8.85 3.21
C THR A 1 26.49 -8.48 1.88
N LEU A 2 26.59 -7.19 1.52
CA LEU A 2 27.37 -6.75 0.34
C LEU A 2 28.87 -7.01 0.53
N THR A 3 29.37 -6.86 1.75
CA THR A 3 30.76 -7.14 2.13
C THR A 3 31.12 -8.62 1.96
N ASP A 4 30.21 -9.56 2.28
CA ASP A 4 30.43 -11.01 2.02
C ASP A 4 30.58 -11.34 0.53
N LYS A 5 30.13 -10.44 -0.36
CA LYS A 5 30.28 -10.58 -1.82
C LYS A 5 31.53 -9.88 -2.36
N GLY A 6 32.42 -9.41 -1.48
CA GLY A 6 33.63 -8.66 -1.84
C GLY A 6 33.37 -7.22 -2.28
N VAL A 7 32.20 -6.65 -1.95
CA VAL A 7 31.89 -5.25 -2.27
C VAL A 7 32.33 -4.34 -1.13
N HIS A 8 33.13 -3.32 -1.45
CA HIS A 8 33.53 -2.28 -0.51
C HIS A 8 32.47 -1.18 -0.43
N ILE A 9 32.11 -0.78 0.78
CA ILE A 9 31.14 0.29 1.05
C ILE A 9 31.88 1.45 1.71
N GLU A 10 31.78 2.63 1.13
CA GLU A 10 32.36 3.85 1.69
C GLU A 10 31.28 4.91 1.93
N PHE A 11 31.19 5.40 3.16
CA PHE A 11 30.38 6.55 3.54
C PHE A 11 31.29 7.78 3.53
N VAL A 12 31.25 8.52 2.43
CA VAL A 12 32.16 9.66 2.16
C VAL A 12 32.04 10.77 3.22
N LYS A 13 30.83 11.07 3.67
CA LYS A 13 30.58 12.16 4.62
C LYS A 13 31.00 11.79 6.04
N GLU A 14 30.71 10.57 6.46
CA GLU A 14 31.05 10.04 7.78
C GLU A 14 32.47 9.47 7.85
N SER A 15 33.18 9.41 6.71
CA SER A 15 34.52 8.84 6.55
C SER A 15 34.62 7.40 7.08
N LEU A 16 33.60 6.59 6.80
CA LEU A 16 33.55 5.18 7.18
C LEU A 16 33.78 4.28 5.95
N SER A 17 34.61 3.26 6.09
CA SER A 17 34.88 2.28 5.05
C SER A 17 34.68 0.85 5.57
N PHE A 18 33.94 0.05 4.80
CA PHE A 18 33.64 -1.34 5.09
C PHE A 18 34.09 -2.19 3.90
N THR A 19 35.29 -2.76 4.00
CA THR A 19 35.91 -3.50 2.90
C THR A 19 35.59 -5.00 2.91
N GLY A 20 35.13 -5.53 4.04
CA GLY A 20 34.94 -6.98 4.22
C GLY A 20 36.24 -7.72 4.57
N GLU A 21 37.37 -7.02 4.67
CA GLU A 21 38.59 -7.55 5.29
C GLU A 21 38.40 -7.57 6.82
N ASP A 22 39.01 -8.55 7.50
CA ASP A 22 38.83 -8.93 8.92
C ASP A 22 39.06 -7.79 9.94
N SER A 23 38.16 -6.81 9.97
CA SER A 23 38.01 -5.84 11.04
C SER A 23 36.75 -6.19 11.83
N PRO A 24 36.89 -6.92 12.96
CA PRO A 24 35.76 -7.23 13.83
C PRO A 24 34.97 -5.97 14.24
N VAL A 25 35.63 -4.82 14.35
CA VAL A 25 35.02 -3.53 14.67
C VAL A 25 34.13 -3.02 13.54
N ALA A 26 34.59 -3.09 12.29
CA ALA A 26 33.80 -2.66 11.13
C ALA A 26 32.55 -3.54 10.95
N ASN A 27 32.69 -4.85 11.13
CA ASN A 27 31.57 -5.79 11.08
C ASN A 27 30.55 -5.53 12.20
N LEU A 28 31.01 -5.24 13.42
CA LEU A 28 30.14 -4.86 14.54
C LEU A 28 29.40 -3.54 14.26
N MET A 29 30.09 -2.50 13.79
CA MET A 29 29.47 -1.21 13.47
C MET A 29 28.41 -1.35 12.38
N LEU A 30 28.70 -2.07 11.29
CA LEU A 30 27.73 -2.30 10.22
C LEU A 30 26.49 -3.05 10.74
N SER A 31 26.69 -4.03 11.63
CA SER A 31 25.60 -4.79 12.26
C SER A 31 24.75 -3.90 13.17
N ILE A 32 25.38 -3.03 13.97
CA ILE A 32 24.69 -2.06 14.82
C ILE A 32 23.85 -1.10 13.95
N MET A 33 24.41 -0.56 12.87
CA MET A 33 23.67 0.32 11.96
C MET A 33 22.46 -0.38 11.33
N GLY A 34 22.61 -1.65 10.94
CA GLY A 34 21.50 -2.47 10.46
C GLY A 34 20.41 -2.66 11.51
N ALA A 35 20.79 -3.00 12.75
CA ALA A 35 19.86 -3.15 13.86
C ALA A 35 19.13 -1.84 14.21
N PHE A 36 19.82 -0.70 14.18
CA PHE A 36 19.20 0.62 14.37
C PHE A 36 18.18 0.93 13.28
N ALA A 37 18.50 0.65 12.01
CA ALA A 37 17.56 0.87 10.91
C ALA A 37 16.28 0.01 11.06
N GLU A 38 16.42 -1.23 11.53
CA GLU A 38 15.27 -2.11 11.83
C GLU A 38 14.45 -1.58 13.02
N PHE A 39 15.12 -1.16 14.09
CA PHE A 39 14.50 -0.58 15.28
C PHE A 39 13.71 0.69 14.95
N GLU A 40 14.29 1.64 14.23
CA GLU A 40 13.60 2.87 13.81
C GLU A 40 12.38 2.55 12.95
N ARG A 41 12.49 1.59 12.03
CA ARG A 41 11.37 1.14 11.20
C ARG A 41 10.25 0.51 12.02
N ALA A 42 10.59 -0.23 13.08
CA ALA A 42 9.61 -0.79 13.99
C ALA A 42 8.86 0.31 14.75
N LEU A 43 9.57 1.31 15.29
CA LEU A 43 8.96 2.45 15.99
C LEU A 43 8.05 3.28 15.09
N ILE A 44 8.45 3.53 13.83
CA ILE A 44 7.59 4.25 12.87
C ILE A 44 6.28 3.49 12.63
N ARG A 45 6.34 2.16 12.48
CA ARG A 45 5.15 1.32 12.29
C ARG A 45 4.27 1.29 13.54
N GLU A 46 4.86 1.26 14.72
CA GLU A 46 4.12 1.31 15.98
C GLU A 46 3.29 2.59 16.09
N ARG A 47 3.94 3.76 15.95
CA ARG A 47 3.24 5.06 15.96
C ARG A 47 2.20 5.18 14.86
N GLN A 48 2.47 4.63 13.67
CA GLN A 48 1.49 4.58 12.59
C GLN A 48 0.25 3.76 12.99
N ARG A 49 0.43 2.60 13.62
CA ARG A 49 -0.70 1.76 14.07
C ARG A 49 -1.54 2.48 15.12
N GLU A 50 -0.92 3.17 16.07
CA GLU A 50 -1.62 3.99 17.07
C GLU A 50 -2.46 5.07 16.39
N GLY A 51 -1.88 5.81 15.45
CA GLY A 51 -2.59 6.83 14.67
C GLY A 51 -3.75 6.25 13.86
N ILE A 52 -3.54 5.10 13.21
CA ILE A 52 -4.61 4.37 12.49
C ILE A 52 -5.72 3.95 13.44
N ALA A 53 -5.40 3.45 14.65
CA ALA A 53 -6.40 3.04 15.63
C ALA A 53 -7.28 4.21 16.07
N LEU A 54 -6.67 5.36 16.38
CA LEU A 54 -7.41 6.59 16.70
C LEU A 54 -8.28 7.09 15.54
N ALA A 55 -7.76 7.06 14.31
CA ALA A 55 -8.52 7.43 13.12
C ALA A 55 -9.67 6.44 12.82
N LYS A 56 -9.50 5.14 13.08
CA LYS A 56 -10.59 4.17 13.00
C LYS A 56 -11.68 4.45 14.03
N GLN A 57 -11.31 4.76 15.28
CA GLN A 57 -12.27 5.16 16.33
C GLN A 57 -13.03 6.43 15.96
N ARG A 58 -12.38 7.40 15.31
CA ARG A 58 -13.02 8.61 14.77
C ARG A 58 -13.87 8.36 13.52
N GLY A 59 -13.85 7.16 12.94
CA GLY A 59 -14.63 6.82 11.75
C GLY A 59 -14.17 7.49 10.45
N VAL A 60 -12.91 7.95 10.37
CA VAL A 60 -12.41 8.65 9.16
C VAL A 60 -12.15 7.69 8.00
N TYR A 61 -11.87 6.42 8.28
CA TYR A 61 -11.68 5.38 7.26
C TYR A 61 -13.02 4.96 6.65
N ARG A 62 -13.31 5.44 5.44
CA ARG A 62 -14.52 5.09 4.66
C ARG A 62 -14.24 4.12 3.51
N GLY A 63 -13.04 3.52 3.49
CA GLY A 63 -12.58 2.64 2.42
C GLY A 63 -12.40 3.38 1.09
N ARG A 64 -12.38 2.61 0.00
CA ARG A 64 -12.34 3.17 -1.36
C ARG A 64 -13.68 3.85 -1.66
N LYS A 65 -13.64 5.07 -2.19
CA LYS A 65 -14.85 5.75 -2.68
C LYS A 65 -15.55 4.87 -3.72
N ARG A 66 -16.88 4.79 -3.65
CA ARG A 66 -17.70 4.10 -4.65
C ARG A 66 -17.42 4.70 -6.04
N ALA A 67 -17.38 3.83 -7.05
CA ALA A 67 -17.14 4.24 -8.43
C ALA A 67 -18.35 4.96 -9.06
N LEU A 68 -19.55 4.67 -8.55
CA LEU A 68 -20.81 5.24 -9.03
C LEU A 68 -21.55 5.91 -7.86
N SER A 69 -22.28 6.97 -8.18
CA SER A 69 -23.21 7.63 -7.26
C SER A 69 -24.52 6.84 -7.14
N GLU A 70 -25.37 7.18 -6.18
CA GLU A 70 -26.67 6.50 -6.01
C GLU A 70 -27.60 6.71 -7.22
N THR A 71 -27.52 7.88 -7.86
CA THR A 71 -28.26 8.18 -9.10
C THR A 71 -27.78 7.32 -10.26
N ASP A 72 -26.46 7.12 -10.39
CA ASP A 72 -25.92 6.27 -11.46
C ASP A 72 -26.31 4.80 -11.26
N ILE A 73 -26.37 4.34 -9.99
CA ILE A 73 -26.82 2.98 -9.68
C ILE A 73 -28.31 2.80 -10.05
N ALA A 74 -29.14 3.82 -9.82
CA ALA A 74 -30.54 3.79 -10.24
C ALA A 74 -30.68 3.75 -11.77
N ASP A 75 -29.87 4.54 -12.48
CA ASP A 75 -29.83 4.53 -13.95
C ASP A 75 -29.40 3.16 -14.51
N VAL A 76 -28.33 2.57 -13.95
CA VAL A 76 -27.89 1.21 -14.31
C VAL A 76 -29.03 0.20 -14.20
N LYS A 77 -29.83 0.25 -13.13
CA LYS A 77 -30.97 -0.66 -12.96
C LYS A 77 -32.05 -0.43 -14.01
N SER A 78 -32.38 0.82 -14.30
CA SER A 78 -33.36 1.19 -15.32
C SER A 78 -32.94 0.66 -16.70
N ARG A 79 -31.67 0.90 -17.09
CA ARG A 79 -31.12 0.44 -18.36
C ARG A 79 -31.06 -1.09 -18.45
N VAL A 80 -30.72 -1.77 -17.35
CA VAL A 80 -30.75 -3.25 -17.30
C VAL A 80 -32.19 -3.78 -17.41
N ALA A 81 -33.17 -3.14 -16.76
CA ALA A 81 -34.58 -3.52 -16.86
C ALA A 81 -35.17 -3.26 -18.26
N ALA A 82 -34.70 -2.22 -18.95
CA ALA A 82 -35.01 -1.94 -20.34
C ALA A 82 -34.38 -2.94 -21.34
N GLY A 83 -33.59 -3.90 -20.85
CA GLY A 83 -32.98 -4.95 -21.68
C GLY A 83 -31.66 -4.57 -22.35
N GLU A 84 -31.05 -3.44 -21.97
CA GLU A 84 -29.76 -3.04 -22.52
C GLU A 84 -28.64 -4.03 -22.15
N GLN A 85 -27.68 -4.20 -23.05
CA GLN A 85 -26.56 -5.11 -22.81
C GLN A 85 -25.67 -4.59 -21.69
N LYS A 86 -25.52 -5.39 -20.62
CA LYS A 86 -24.67 -5.09 -19.46
C LYS A 86 -23.23 -4.71 -19.82
N ALA A 87 -22.68 -5.27 -20.90
CA ALA A 87 -21.35 -4.92 -21.39
C ALA A 87 -21.29 -3.50 -21.98
N GLN A 88 -22.36 -3.04 -22.62
CA GLN A 88 -22.46 -1.67 -23.12
C GLN A 88 -22.57 -0.67 -21.97
N ILE A 89 -23.47 -0.93 -21.02
CA ILE A 89 -23.67 -0.09 -19.83
C ILE A 89 -22.36 0.08 -19.04
N ALA A 90 -21.61 -1.01 -18.84
CA ALA A 90 -20.32 -0.94 -18.16
C ALA A 90 -19.29 -0.07 -18.90
N ARG A 91 -19.26 -0.14 -20.25
CA ARG A 91 -18.38 0.70 -21.07
C ARG A 91 -18.77 2.17 -21.00
N ASP A 92 -20.06 2.47 -21.11
CA ASP A 92 -20.59 3.84 -21.06
C ASP A 92 -20.25 4.53 -19.72
N LEU A 93 -20.30 3.76 -18.63
CA LEU A 93 -20.00 4.24 -17.28
C LEU A 93 -18.52 4.13 -16.89
N GLY A 94 -17.66 3.64 -17.79
CA GLY A 94 -16.22 3.48 -17.53
C GLY A 94 -15.87 2.51 -16.39
N ILE A 95 -16.75 1.55 -16.10
CA ILE A 95 -16.55 0.55 -15.03
C ILE A 95 -16.33 -0.85 -15.59
N SER A 96 -15.74 -1.72 -14.77
CA SER A 96 -15.64 -3.14 -15.13
C SER A 96 -17.02 -3.81 -15.11
N ARG A 97 -17.19 -4.87 -15.90
CA ARG A 97 -18.41 -5.71 -15.86
C ARG A 97 -18.66 -6.27 -14.45
N GLU A 98 -17.59 -6.62 -13.73
CA GLU A 98 -17.70 -7.11 -12.34
C GLU A 98 -18.24 -6.05 -11.40
N THR A 99 -17.78 -4.80 -11.54
CA THR A 99 -18.30 -3.67 -10.75
C THR A 99 -19.79 -3.44 -11.02
N LEU A 100 -20.22 -3.57 -12.28
CA LEU A 100 -21.64 -3.51 -12.64
C LEU A 100 -22.44 -4.64 -11.96
N TYR A 101 -21.96 -5.88 -12.01
CA TYR A 101 -22.62 -7.00 -11.33
C TYR A 101 -22.64 -6.85 -9.80
N GLN A 102 -21.61 -6.26 -9.20
CA GLN A 102 -21.61 -5.95 -7.77
C GLN A 102 -22.73 -4.98 -7.41
N TYR A 103 -22.91 -3.90 -8.17
CA TYR A 103 -24.01 -2.95 -7.92
C TYR A 103 -25.40 -3.56 -8.11
N LEU A 104 -25.56 -4.48 -9.07
CA LEU A 104 -26.83 -5.20 -9.26
C LEU A 104 -27.13 -6.14 -8.07
N ARG A 105 -26.12 -6.89 -7.59
CA ARG A 105 -26.26 -7.82 -6.44
C ARG A 105 -26.46 -7.12 -5.10
N MET A 106 -25.84 -5.96 -4.89
CA MET A 106 -25.94 -5.21 -3.62
C MET A 106 -27.33 -4.58 -3.37
N SER A 107 -28.27 -4.77 -4.28
CA SER A 107 -29.60 -4.16 -4.22
C SER A 107 -30.76 -5.13 -4.14
N GLU A 108 -30.46 -6.41 -3.94
CA GLU A 108 -31.35 -7.39 -3.30
C GLU A 108 -31.16 -7.32 -1.78
#